data_AF-A0A7M2YA45-F1
#
_entry.id   AF-A0A7M2YA45-F1
#
_cell.length_a   1.000
_cell.length_b   1.000
_cell.length_c   1.000
_cell.angle_alpha   90.00
_cell.angle_beta   90.00
_cell.angle_gamma   90.00
#
_symmetry.space_group_name_H-M   'P 1'
#
loop_
_entity.id
_entity.type
_entity.pdbx_description
1 polymer ?
#
loop_
_entity_poly.entity_id
_entity_poly.type
_entity_poly.pdbx_seq_one_letter_code
_entity_poly.pdbx_strand_id
1 'polypeptide(L)'
;MKLENKSYPKDFRNALIGLLHEKQENLDQYDEEENEEIKRIEENIFILEKGIKTEYNKVNIDIEDHILNSDEISEVTFIQVQRILRLFFELDGFIKTEEQIRNHPKVFKLKFQGFNDHDDEELDNGQVIVAEYLIMKQKKFQQYKGIFREGKGNVMERYIEIINFFENRKINTSSIIEYLDS
;
A
#
# COMPACT_ATOMS: atom_id res chain seq x y z
N MET A 1 0.91 14.97 21.13
CA MET A 1 0.28 13.74 20.63
C MET A 1 1.08 13.25 19.44
N LYS A 2 1.63 12.03 19.50
CA LYS A 2 2.25 11.37 18.35
C LYS A 2 1.14 10.61 17.63
N LEU A 3 0.99 10.83 16.33
CA LEU A 3 0.06 10.07 15.49
C LEU A 3 0.65 8.67 15.32
N GLU A 4 0.04 7.70 15.98
CA GLU A 4 0.35 6.28 15.82
C GLU A 4 -0.21 5.78 14.49
N ASN A 5 0.60 5.04 13.73
CA ASN A 5 0.24 4.38 12.48
C ASN A 5 -0.90 3.38 12.72
N LYS A 6 -2.14 3.82 12.60
CA LYS A 6 -3.32 2.95 12.46
C LYS A 6 -3.59 2.72 10.98
N SER A 7 -4.26 1.63 10.66
CA SER A 7 -4.80 1.20 9.36
C SER A 7 -5.61 2.29 8.63
N TYR A 8 -4.90 3.29 8.10
CA TYR A 8 -5.41 4.55 7.56
C TYR A 8 -6.46 4.53 6.44
N PRO A 9 -6.80 3.42 5.76
CA PRO A 9 -7.83 3.46 4.70
C PRO A 9 -9.18 2.85 5.06
N LYS A 10 -9.20 1.69 5.75
CA LYS A 10 -10.46 1.00 6.14
C LYS A 10 -11.13 1.75 7.28
N ASP A 11 -10.37 2.17 8.28
CA ASP A 11 -10.88 2.97 9.40
C ASP A 11 -11.29 4.38 8.95
N PHE A 12 -10.57 4.97 8.00
CA PHE A 12 -10.93 6.26 7.44
C PHE A 12 -12.18 6.18 6.56
N ARG A 13 -12.31 5.15 5.71
CA ARG A 13 -13.53 4.88 4.94
C ARG A 13 -14.71 4.62 5.88
N ASN A 14 -14.54 3.78 6.90
CA ASN A 14 -15.59 3.46 7.86
C ASN A 14 -15.94 4.65 8.75
N ALA A 15 -14.97 5.51 9.08
CA ALA A 15 -15.23 6.79 9.76
C ALA A 15 -16.00 7.76 8.87
N LEU A 16 -15.71 7.83 7.57
CA LEU A 16 -16.47 8.63 6.61
C LEU A 16 -17.89 8.08 6.41
N ILE A 17 -18.06 6.76 6.33
CA ILE A 17 -19.38 6.10 6.24
C ILE A 17 -20.17 6.31 7.54
N GLY A 18 -19.52 6.18 8.71
CA GLY A 18 -20.13 6.46 10.01
C GLY A 18 -20.57 7.91 10.13
N LEU A 19 -19.71 8.86 9.75
CA LEU A 19 -20.02 10.29 9.72
C LEU A 19 -21.16 10.62 8.74
N LEU A 20 -21.20 9.95 7.59
CA LEU A 20 -22.27 10.08 6.61
C LEU A 20 -23.61 9.62 7.19
N HIS A 21 -23.64 8.45 7.86
CA HIS A 21 -24.83 7.92 8.52
C HIS A 21 -25.30 8.83 9.66
N GLU A 22 -24.41 9.26 10.56
CA GLU A 22 -24.74 10.19 11.66
C GLU A 22 -25.34 11.51 11.13
N LYS A 23 -24.80 12.03 10.02
CA LYS A 23 -25.31 13.25 9.39
C LYS A 23 -26.65 13.04 8.68
N GLN A 24 -26.86 11.89 8.04
CA GLN A 24 -28.13 11.53 7.40
C GLN A 24 -29.25 11.23 8.42
N GLU A 25 -28.92 10.70 9.59
CA GLU A 25 -29.88 10.44 10.68
C GLU A 25 -30.38 11.73 11.37
N ASN A 26 -29.61 12.83 11.27
CA ASN A 26 -29.99 14.14 11.82
C ASN A 26 -30.66 15.07 10.80
N LEU A 27 -30.94 14.58 9.59
CA LEU A 27 -31.38 15.35 8.43
C LEU A 27 -32.89 15.67 8.44
N ASP A 28 -33.45 15.92 9.62
CA ASP A 28 -34.86 16.26 9.78
C ASP A 28 -35.13 17.77 9.61
N GLN A 29 -34.11 18.60 9.33
CA GLN A 29 -34.29 20.00 8.93
C GLN A 29 -33.32 20.40 7.83
N TYR A 30 -33.86 20.95 6.74
CA TYR A 30 -33.09 21.40 5.58
C TYR A 30 -32.20 22.61 5.93
N ASP A 31 -31.00 22.34 6.44
CA ASP A 31 -29.88 23.27 6.44
C ASP A 31 -29.06 23.02 5.16
N GLU A 32 -28.95 24.02 4.27
CA GLU A 32 -28.19 23.90 3.02
C GLU A 32 -26.72 23.55 3.29
N GLU A 33 -26.18 23.99 4.43
CA GLU A 33 -24.81 23.73 4.86
C GLU A 33 -24.57 22.24 5.18
N GLU A 34 -25.52 21.56 5.84
CA GLU A 34 -25.41 20.12 6.12
C GLU A 34 -25.53 19.26 4.86
N ASN A 35 -26.34 19.69 3.89
CA ASN A 35 -26.44 19.03 2.59
C ASN A 35 -25.15 19.17 1.76
N GLU A 36 -24.49 20.32 1.81
CA GLU A 36 -23.16 20.49 1.18
C GLU A 36 -22.09 19.64 1.85
N GLU A 37 -22.13 19.49 3.18
CA GLU A 37 -21.18 18.67 3.93
C GLU A 37 -21.34 17.18 3.60
N ILE A 38 -22.57 16.67 3.55
CA ILE A 38 -22.88 15.30 3.10
C ILE A 38 -22.35 15.06 1.69
N LYS A 39 -22.60 15.99 0.77
CA LYS A 39 -22.12 15.89 -0.61
C LYS A 39 -20.59 15.83 -0.69
N ARG A 40 -19.87 16.59 0.15
CA ARG A 40 -18.40 16.53 0.23
C ARG A 40 -17.91 15.19 0.80
N ILE A 41 -18.61 14.63 1.79
CA ILE A 41 -18.30 13.30 2.34
C ILE A 41 -18.51 12.22 1.28
N GLU A 42 -19.63 12.25 0.55
CA GLU A 42 -19.93 11.35 -0.57
C GLU A 42 -18.90 11.47 -1.70
N GLU A 43 -18.52 12.69 -2.08
CA GLU A 43 -17.47 12.94 -3.09
C GLU A 43 -16.11 12.38 -2.65
N ASN A 44 -15.74 12.52 -1.37
CA ASN A 44 -14.50 11.97 -0.83
C ASN A 44 -14.52 10.43 -0.81
N ILE A 45 -15.63 9.80 -0.42
CA ILE A 45 -15.81 8.34 -0.50
C ILE A 45 -15.67 7.89 -1.96
N PHE A 46 -16.34 8.57 -2.90
CA PHE A 46 -16.28 8.25 -4.32
C PHE A 46 -14.88 8.41 -4.91
N ILE A 47 -14.14 9.46 -4.53
CA ILE A 47 -12.74 9.67 -4.97
C ILE A 47 -11.85 8.55 -4.44
N LEU A 48 -12.01 8.14 -3.18
CA LEU A 48 -11.30 7.02 -2.59
C LEU A 48 -11.60 5.71 -3.34
N GLU A 49 -12.87 5.39 -3.56
CA GLU A 49 -13.30 4.19 -4.27
C GLU A 49 -12.84 4.19 -5.74
N LYS A 50 -12.88 5.33 -6.42
CA LYS A 50 -12.32 5.47 -7.78
C LYS A 50 -10.81 5.33 -7.81
N GLY A 51 -10.09 5.88 -6.83
CA GLY A 51 -8.63 5.73 -6.72
C GLY A 51 -8.25 4.26 -6.57
N ILE A 52 -8.95 3.56 -5.68
CA ILE A 52 -8.79 2.12 -5.43
C ILE A 52 -9.10 1.31 -6.70
N LYS A 53 -10.26 1.54 -7.34
CA LYS A 53 -10.66 0.86 -8.58
C LYS A 53 -9.72 1.13 -9.75
N THR A 54 -9.16 2.34 -9.84
CA THR A 54 -8.18 2.71 -10.86
C THR A 54 -6.86 1.97 -10.67
N GLU A 55 -6.41 1.82 -9.43
CA GLU A 55 -5.23 1.01 -9.12
C GLU A 55 -5.47 -0.48 -9.39
N TYR A 56 -6.65 -1.03 -9.07
CA TYR A 56 -7.02 -2.39 -9.43
C TYR A 56 -7.01 -2.65 -10.94
N ASN A 57 -7.60 -1.76 -11.73
CA ASN A 57 -7.68 -1.93 -13.19
C ASN A 57 -6.31 -1.89 -13.89
N LYS A 58 -5.30 -1.25 -13.31
CA LYS A 58 -3.92 -1.25 -13.84
C LYS A 58 -3.24 -2.61 -13.74
N VAL A 59 -3.84 -3.55 -13.01
CA VAL A 59 -3.15 -4.74 -12.50
C VAL A 59 -3.55 -6.01 -13.24
N ASN A 60 -4.71 -6.02 -13.91
CA ASN A 60 -5.21 -7.15 -14.71
C ASN A 60 -5.09 -8.51 -13.98
N ILE A 61 -5.47 -8.53 -12.71
CA ILE A 61 -5.56 -9.74 -11.89
C ILE A 61 -6.99 -9.85 -11.43
N ASP A 62 -7.62 -10.98 -11.72
CA ASP A 62 -8.84 -11.39 -11.04
C ASP A 62 -8.48 -11.65 -9.58
N ILE A 63 -8.90 -10.75 -8.71
CA ILE A 63 -8.75 -10.92 -7.26
C ILE A 63 -9.89 -11.81 -6.84
N GLU A 64 -9.55 -12.95 -6.24
CA GLU A 64 -10.56 -13.89 -5.80
C GLU A 64 -11.34 -13.26 -4.62
N ASP A 65 -12.67 -13.24 -4.71
CA ASP A 65 -13.57 -12.56 -3.76
C ASP A 65 -13.31 -12.93 -2.29
N HIS A 66 -12.82 -14.14 -2.01
CA HIS A 66 -12.54 -14.59 -0.64
C HIS A 66 -11.32 -13.93 -0.01
N ILE A 67 -10.42 -13.31 -0.80
CA ILE A 67 -9.26 -12.59 -0.27
C ILE A 67 -9.69 -11.21 0.26
N LEU A 68 -10.57 -10.52 -0.47
CA LEU A 68 -11.11 -9.22 -0.07
C LEU A 68 -12.28 -9.30 0.92
N ASN A 69 -13.01 -10.42 0.94
CA ASN A 69 -14.11 -10.67 1.86
C ASN A 69 -13.68 -11.33 3.17
N SER A 70 -12.39 -11.61 3.38
CA SER A 70 -11.90 -11.82 4.74
C SER A 70 -12.07 -10.49 5.47
N ASP A 71 -12.68 -10.50 6.66
CA ASP A 71 -12.85 -9.28 7.49
C ASP A 71 -11.51 -8.60 7.85
N GLU A 72 -10.41 -9.25 7.48
CA GLU A 72 -9.01 -9.04 7.83
C GLU A 72 -8.22 -8.25 6.75
N ILE A 73 -8.45 -8.49 5.46
CA ILE A 73 -7.64 -7.88 4.39
C ILE A 73 -8.38 -6.73 3.69
N SER A 74 -7.96 -5.49 3.98
CA SER A 74 -8.48 -4.31 3.27
C SER A 74 -7.97 -4.22 1.83
N GLU A 75 -8.80 -3.67 0.93
CA GLU A 75 -8.41 -3.35 -0.46
C GLU A 75 -7.14 -2.50 -0.54
N VAL A 76 -6.91 -1.66 0.47
CA VAL A 76 -5.74 -0.80 0.49
C VAL A 76 -4.49 -1.53 0.95
N THR A 77 -4.61 -2.53 1.83
CA THR A 77 -3.52 -3.47 2.11
C THR A 77 -3.09 -4.15 0.80
N PHE A 78 -4.04 -4.57 -0.03
CA PHE A 78 -3.77 -5.16 -1.33
C PHE A 78 -2.96 -4.21 -2.24
N ILE A 79 -3.47 -2.99 -2.44
CA ILE A 79 -2.83 -1.98 -3.27
C ILE A 79 -1.44 -1.61 -2.75
N GLN A 80 -1.29 -1.44 -1.43
CA GLN A 80 -0.02 -1.08 -0.81
C GLN A 80 1.05 -2.16 -1.03
N VAL A 81 0.75 -3.42 -0.69
CA VAL A 81 1.69 -4.54 -0.90
C VAL A 81 2.05 -4.67 -2.36
N GLN A 82 1.07 -4.49 -3.25
CA GLN A 82 1.35 -4.52 -4.67
C GLN A 82 2.28 -3.39 -5.13
N ARG A 83 2.04 -2.15 -4.69
CA ARG A 83 2.91 -1.00 -5.00
C ARG A 83 4.34 -1.27 -4.52
N ILE A 84 4.48 -1.83 -3.32
CA ILE A 84 5.77 -2.24 -2.74
C ILE A 84 6.44 -3.29 -3.63
N LEU A 85 5.79 -4.42 -3.91
CA LEU A 85 6.38 -5.49 -4.73
C LEU A 85 6.77 -5.00 -6.13
N ARG A 86 5.97 -4.12 -6.74
CA ARG A 86 6.27 -3.53 -8.04
C ARG A 86 7.50 -2.62 -7.97
N LEU A 87 7.56 -1.72 -7.01
CA LEU A 87 8.69 -0.82 -6.81
C LEU A 87 9.99 -1.61 -6.66
N PHE A 88 10.02 -2.61 -5.79
CA PHE A 88 11.22 -3.42 -5.58
C PHE A 88 11.58 -4.26 -6.82
N PHE A 89 10.60 -4.73 -7.59
CA PHE A 89 10.86 -5.42 -8.85
C PHE A 89 11.55 -4.51 -9.87
N GLU A 90 11.11 -3.26 -9.98
CA GLU A 90 11.74 -2.27 -10.84
C GLU A 90 13.16 -1.94 -10.35
N LEU A 91 13.35 -1.70 -9.04
CA LEU A 91 14.66 -1.44 -8.43
C LEU A 91 15.65 -2.60 -8.63
N ASP A 92 15.20 -3.85 -8.44
CA ASP A 92 16.02 -5.04 -8.68
C ASP A 92 16.49 -5.14 -10.14
N GLY A 93 15.65 -4.68 -11.08
CA GLY A 93 16.04 -4.55 -12.49
C GLY A 93 17.27 -3.68 -12.65
N PHE A 94 17.24 -2.47 -12.06
CA PHE A 94 18.36 -1.54 -12.09
C PHE A 94 19.60 -2.07 -11.34
N ILE A 95 19.44 -2.70 -10.17
CA ILE A 95 20.57 -3.30 -9.43
C ILE A 95 21.28 -4.37 -10.27
N LYS A 96 20.55 -5.12 -11.11
CA LYS A 96 21.13 -6.14 -11.98
C LYS A 96 21.85 -5.54 -13.19
N THR A 97 21.34 -4.46 -13.77
CA THR A 97 21.83 -3.91 -15.04
C THR A 97 22.81 -2.75 -14.90
N GLU A 98 22.68 -1.92 -13.85
CA GLU A 98 23.46 -0.69 -13.67
C GLU A 98 24.61 -0.90 -12.69
N GLU A 99 25.84 -0.84 -13.18
CA GLU A 99 27.03 -1.07 -12.36
C GLU A 99 27.20 -0.04 -11.23
N GLN A 100 26.85 1.22 -11.49
CA GLN A 100 26.94 2.30 -10.48
C GLN A 100 26.04 2.03 -9.27
N ILE A 101 24.84 1.50 -9.51
CA ILE A 101 23.90 1.15 -8.44
C ILE A 101 24.37 -0.10 -7.72
N ARG A 102 24.74 -1.15 -8.47
CA ARG A 102 25.19 -2.42 -7.90
C ARG A 102 26.38 -2.27 -6.96
N ASN A 103 27.30 -1.38 -7.29
CA ASN A 103 28.52 -1.14 -6.52
C ASN A 103 28.33 -0.09 -5.42
N HIS A 104 27.15 0.51 -5.29
CA HIS A 104 26.89 1.52 -4.27
C HIS A 104 26.87 0.89 -2.87
N PRO A 105 27.57 1.44 -1.85
CA PRO A 105 27.71 0.82 -0.53
C PRO A 105 26.38 0.62 0.21
N LYS A 106 25.39 1.49 -0.07
CA LYS A 106 24.04 1.43 0.51
C LYS A 106 23.02 0.65 -0.34
N VAL A 107 23.42 -0.04 -1.42
CA VAL A 107 22.50 -0.74 -2.33
C VAL A 107 21.57 -1.74 -1.63
N PHE A 108 22.00 -2.31 -0.50
CA PHE A 108 21.19 -3.23 0.30
C PHE A 108 19.88 -2.60 0.82
N LYS A 109 19.80 -1.27 0.93
CA LYS A 109 18.57 -0.55 1.32
C LYS A 109 17.44 -0.70 0.28
N LEU A 110 17.80 -0.96 -0.98
CA LEU A 110 16.87 -1.10 -2.10
C LEU A 110 16.44 -2.54 -2.37
N LYS A 111 16.87 -3.50 -1.53
CA LYS A 111 16.42 -4.90 -1.64
C LYS A 111 15.13 -5.08 -0.87
N PHE A 112 14.19 -5.80 -1.46
CA PHE A 112 13.00 -6.25 -0.75
C PHE A 112 13.40 -7.20 0.39
N GLN A 113 12.88 -6.99 1.59
CA GLN A 113 13.21 -7.79 2.78
C GLN A 113 11.99 -8.51 3.37
N GLY A 114 10.89 -8.60 2.62
CA GLY A 114 9.65 -9.15 3.15
C GLY A 114 8.87 -8.17 4.01
N PHE A 115 7.81 -8.69 4.63
CA PHE A 115 6.96 -8.02 5.60
C PHE A 115 7.18 -8.64 6.97
N ASN A 116 6.85 -7.90 8.03
CA ASN A 116 7.00 -8.42 9.38
C ASN A 116 6.04 -9.59 9.58
N ASP A 117 6.58 -10.79 9.77
CA ASP A 117 5.84 -11.91 10.34
C ASP A 117 5.86 -11.69 11.86
N HIS A 118 4.82 -11.04 12.40
CA HIS A 118 4.66 -10.97 13.85
C HIS A 118 4.27 -12.36 14.32
N ASP A 119 5.13 -12.99 15.13
CA ASP A 119 4.88 -14.30 15.76
C ASP A 119 3.74 -14.28 16.81
N ASP A 120 3.07 -13.14 17.00
CA ASP A 120 1.89 -13.05 17.88
C ASP A 120 0.66 -13.52 17.12
N GLU A 121 0.18 -14.72 17.48
CA GLU A 121 -0.92 -15.51 16.89
C GLU A 121 -2.29 -14.78 16.76
N GLU A 122 -2.37 -13.49 17.10
CA GLU A 122 -3.59 -12.67 17.09
C GLU A 122 -3.51 -11.42 16.18
N LEU A 123 -2.33 -11.08 15.62
CA LEU A 123 -2.17 -9.92 14.74
C LEU A 123 -2.11 -10.32 13.27
N ASP A 124 -3.28 -10.19 12.67
CA ASP A 124 -3.62 -10.27 11.26
C ASP A 124 -2.52 -9.84 10.28
N ASN A 125 -1.82 -10.81 9.69
CA ASN A 125 -0.67 -10.58 8.82
C ASN A 125 -1.07 -10.38 7.34
N GLY A 126 -2.10 -9.55 7.10
CA GLY A 126 -2.69 -9.34 5.79
C GLY A 126 -1.68 -8.93 4.70
N GLN A 127 -0.56 -8.29 5.07
CA GLN A 127 0.51 -7.94 4.14
C GLN A 127 1.24 -9.17 3.60
N VAL A 128 1.59 -10.11 4.47
CA VAL A 128 2.21 -11.38 4.10
C VAL A 128 1.24 -12.22 3.27
N ILE A 129 -0.04 -12.31 3.65
CA ILE A 129 -1.05 -13.07 2.90
C ILE A 129 -1.22 -12.52 1.48
N VAL A 130 -1.37 -11.20 1.36
CA VAL A 130 -1.45 -10.53 0.06
C VAL A 130 -0.17 -10.73 -0.75
N ALA A 131 1.01 -10.62 -0.12
CA ALA A 131 2.29 -10.81 -0.80
C ALA A 131 2.41 -12.24 -1.33
N GLU A 132 2.07 -13.23 -0.51
CA GLU A 132 2.02 -14.65 -0.89
C GLU A 132 1.11 -14.87 -2.09
N TYR A 133 -0.11 -14.32 -2.04
CA TYR A 133 -1.06 -14.38 -3.15
C TYR A 133 -0.51 -13.75 -4.44
N LEU A 134 -0.01 -12.51 -4.36
CA LEU A 134 0.53 -11.79 -5.51
C LEU A 134 1.75 -12.50 -6.11
N ILE A 135 2.62 -13.06 -5.28
CA ILE A 135 3.78 -13.86 -5.72
C ILE A 135 3.32 -15.13 -6.42
N MET A 136 2.32 -15.83 -5.87
CA MET A 136 1.76 -17.04 -6.46
C MET A 136 1.12 -16.77 -7.83
N LYS A 137 0.31 -15.70 -7.94
CA LYS A 137 -0.43 -15.37 -9.17
C LYS A 137 0.43 -14.67 -10.23
N GLN A 138 1.44 -13.89 -9.85
CA GLN A 138 2.26 -13.12 -10.78
C GLN A 138 3.68 -13.68 -10.89
N LYS A 139 3.97 -14.34 -12.03
CA LYS A 139 5.28 -14.93 -12.31
C LYS A 139 6.47 -13.97 -12.11
N LYS A 140 6.29 -12.67 -12.39
CA LYS A 140 7.34 -11.65 -12.22
C LYS A 140 7.82 -11.49 -10.77
N PHE A 141 6.99 -11.81 -9.79
CA PHE A 141 7.34 -11.70 -8.37
C PHE A 141 7.85 -13.01 -7.76
N GLN A 142 8.00 -14.09 -8.54
CA GLN A 142 8.48 -15.39 -8.04
C GLN A 142 9.89 -15.31 -7.43
N GLN A 143 10.71 -14.33 -7.81
CA GLN A 143 12.01 -14.09 -7.17
C GLN A 143 11.92 -13.72 -5.68
N TYR A 144 10.72 -13.33 -5.20
CA TYR A 144 10.44 -13.01 -3.81
C TYR A 144 9.84 -14.18 -3.03
N LYS A 145 9.65 -15.34 -3.67
CA LYS A 145 9.19 -16.54 -3.00
C LYS A 145 10.19 -16.94 -1.91
N GLY A 146 9.71 -17.12 -0.69
CA GLY A 146 10.51 -17.49 0.47
C GLY A 146 11.02 -16.32 1.31
N ILE A 147 11.13 -15.10 0.75
CA ILE A 147 11.62 -13.94 1.51
C ILE A 147 10.50 -13.02 2.01
N PHE A 148 9.27 -13.18 1.53
CA PHE A 148 8.16 -12.28 1.86
C PHE A 148 7.75 -12.31 3.35
N ARG A 149 8.19 -13.31 4.11
CA ARG A 149 8.01 -13.48 5.57
C ARG A 149 9.25 -13.09 6.38
N GLU A 150 10.32 -12.63 5.75
CA GLU A 150 11.60 -12.37 6.44
C GLU A 150 11.72 -10.94 6.99
N GLY A 151 10.66 -10.13 6.94
CA GLY A 151 10.70 -8.75 7.38
C GLY A 151 10.97 -8.64 8.87
N LYS A 152 11.86 -7.72 9.26
CA LYS A 152 12.23 -7.48 10.66
C LYS A 152 12.32 -5.98 10.94
N GLY A 153 11.84 -5.56 12.11
CA GLY A 153 11.91 -4.16 12.54
C GLY A 153 10.97 -3.26 11.72
N ASN A 154 11.38 -2.02 11.45
CA ASN A 154 10.51 -1.02 10.79
C ASN A 154 10.57 -1.10 9.25
N VAL A 155 10.42 -2.29 8.66
CA VAL A 155 10.51 -2.46 7.19
C VAL A 155 9.47 -1.62 6.44
N MET A 156 8.27 -1.47 7.01
CA MET A 156 7.18 -0.71 6.40
C MET A 156 7.47 0.79 6.34
N GLU A 157 8.05 1.37 7.39
CA GLU A 157 8.45 2.80 7.39
C GLU A 157 9.48 3.07 6.29
N ARG A 158 10.45 2.16 6.12
CA ARG A 158 11.42 2.25 5.03
C ARG A 158 10.75 2.13 3.66
N TYR A 159 9.80 1.21 3.48
CA TYR A 159 9.09 1.08 2.21
C TYR A 159 8.31 2.34 1.87
N ILE A 160 7.68 2.98 2.85
CA ILE A 160 6.98 4.26 2.68
C ILE A 160 7.96 5.37 2.30
N GLU A 161 9.12 5.45 2.95
CA GLU A 161 10.17 6.42 2.61
C GLU A 161 10.60 6.29 1.14
N ILE A 162 10.88 5.07 0.68
CA ILE A 162 11.29 4.81 -0.70
C ILE A 162 10.14 5.14 -1.67
N ILE A 163 8.91 4.73 -1.36
CA ILE A 163 7.73 5.05 -2.18
C ILE A 163 7.57 6.56 -2.32
N ASN A 164 7.61 7.31 -1.21
CA ASN A 164 7.45 8.76 -1.22
C ASN A 164 8.55 9.45 -2.02
N PHE A 165 9.79 8.95 -1.94
CA PHE A 165 10.89 9.45 -2.75
C PHE A 165 10.61 9.27 -4.25
N PHE A 166 10.09 8.11 -4.67
CA PHE A 166 9.85 7.78 -6.07
C PHE A 166 8.43 8.10 -6.58
N GLU A 167 7.49 8.53 -5.74
CA GLU A 167 6.08 8.73 -6.10
C GLU A 167 5.91 9.74 -7.24
N ASN A 168 6.76 10.77 -7.26
CA ASN A 168 6.76 11.83 -8.27
C ASN A 168 8.07 11.89 -9.07
N ARG A 169 8.88 10.83 -9.03
CA ARG A 169 10.16 10.76 -9.73
C ARG A 169 10.19 9.54 -10.62
N LYS A 170 10.68 9.71 -11.85
CA LYS A 170 10.96 8.55 -12.69
C LYS A 170 12.08 7.73 -12.05
N ILE A 171 11.85 6.44 -11.83
CA ILE A 171 12.89 5.51 -11.41
C ILE A 171 13.91 5.36 -12.56
N ASN A 172 15.14 5.80 -12.33
CA ASN A 172 16.26 5.73 -13.26
C ASN A 172 17.58 5.79 -12.48
N THR A 173 18.72 5.59 -13.16
CA THR A 173 20.03 5.51 -12.51
C THR A 173 20.33 6.73 -11.64
N SER A 174 20.08 7.95 -12.15
CA SER A 174 20.36 9.18 -11.41
C SER A 174 19.49 9.34 -10.16
N SER A 175 18.18 9.07 -10.26
CA SER A 175 17.28 9.19 -9.10
C SER A 175 17.53 8.12 -8.03
N ILE A 176 17.97 6.92 -8.44
CA ILE A 176 18.34 5.86 -7.50
C ILE A 176 19.62 6.21 -6.75
N ILE A 177 20.64 6.74 -7.43
CA ILE A 177 21.88 7.17 -6.78
C ILE A 177 21.59 8.33 -5.81
N GLU A 178 20.76 9.30 -6.21
CA GLU A 178 20.34 10.40 -5.32
C GLU A 178 19.69 9.88 -4.03
N TYR A 179 18.79 8.89 -4.12
CA TYR A 179 18.22 8.26 -2.92
C TYR A 179 19.29 7.61 -2.05
N LEU A 180 20.20 6.86 -2.67
CA LEU A 180 21.24 6.13 -1.96
C LEU A 180 22.27 7.05 -1.28
N ASP A 181 22.53 8.23 -1.83
CA ASP A 181 23.46 9.20 -1.27
C ASP A 181 22.88 9.92 -0.04
N SER A 182 21.56 10.07 0.05
CA SER A 182 20.87 10.59 1.25
C SER A 182 21.05 9.72 2.50
#